data_AF-A0A396GK37-F1
#
_entry.id   AF-A0A396GK37-F1
#
_cell.length_a   1.000
_cell.length_b   1.000
_cell.length_c   1.000
_cell.angle_alpha   90.00
_cell.angle_beta   90.00
_cell.angle_gamma   90.00
#
_symmetry.space_group_name_H-M   'P 1'
#
loop_
_entity.id
_entity.type
_entity.pdbx_description
1 polymer ?
#
loop_
_entity_poly.entity_id
_entity_poly.type
_entity_poly.pdbx_seq_one_letter_code
_entity_poly.pdbx_strand_id
1 'polypeptide(L)'
;MLRRNVPFLTTNPPPITTTIRQKSSGGRRPKKKTYHRVPELDRVMSLRKKPSLILELKTLIQSQPKNNPLFLRDLEKNIGFVRKWDFMTLIEKHPTIFRVTGSPPFVNLTDKAERVANEEAEAKVLMEPILVNNLRKMLMLCVDCRIPLETVEFVGNEMGLPCDFKECLIGKYPQFFSIKRFNGRDFVYLEDWDSTLAVTAREARLAQEGIVNAKPNDDKKKVKISKDGNYAGPYAFKVNFPAGFRPNVNFLEQFERWQKLEFPSPYLNARRFDASDPKTRKRALAVIHELLSLTMERRMTSAQLDAFHAECYLPSQLLLCLIKHHGIFYLTNKGVRSTVFLKDAYVGSNLIDKCPLLQFNDKFVALCGRGNVDLCNSKSSLQAVL
;
A
#
# COMPACT_ATOMS: atom_id res chain seq x y z
N MET A 1 34.51 -62.66 -57.65
CA MET A 1 35.88 -62.13 -57.71
C MET A 1 36.13 -61.21 -56.53
N LEU A 2 37.02 -61.65 -55.64
CA LEU A 2 37.88 -60.95 -54.67
C LEU A 2 37.64 -59.48 -54.25
N ARG A 3 37.62 -59.29 -52.90
CA ARG A 3 38.21 -58.20 -52.07
C ARG A 3 37.52 -56.81 -52.15
N ARG A 4 37.21 -56.08 -51.07
CA ARG A 4 37.85 -55.91 -49.74
C ARG A 4 36.86 -55.21 -48.78
N ASN A 5 36.87 -55.60 -47.49
CA ASN A 5 36.33 -54.83 -46.37
C ASN A 5 37.24 -53.63 -46.03
N VAL A 6 36.65 -52.46 -45.75
CA VAL A 6 37.27 -51.36 -44.98
C VAL A 6 36.17 -50.69 -44.13
N PRO A 7 36.40 -50.44 -42.82
CA PRO A 7 35.37 -49.97 -41.89
C PRO A 7 35.15 -48.45 -41.95
N PHE A 8 33.91 -48.02 -41.70
CA PHE A 8 33.53 -46.62 -41.50
C PHE A 8 34.09 -46.11 -40.16
N LEU A 9 34.94 -45.09 -40.22
CA LEU A 9 35.28 -44.22 -39.09
C LEU A 9 34.79 -42.80 -39.42
N THR A 10 33.89 -42.30 -38.60
CA THR A 10 33.33 -40.95 -38.66
C THR A 10 34.37 -39.92 -38.21
N THR A 11 34.70 -38.94 -39.06
CA THR A 11 35.49 -37.76 -38.71
C THR A 11 34.65 -36.50 -38.88
N ASN A 12 34.35 -35.81 -37.77
CA ASN A 12 33.70 -34.50 -37.77
C ASN A 12 34.69 -33.42 -38.25
N PRO A 13 34.26 -32.41 -39.02
CA PRO A 13 35.12 -31.31 -39.45
C PRO A 13 35.35 -30.29 -38.30
N PRO A 14 36.48 -29.55 -38.31
CA PRO A 14 36.87 -28.65 -37.23
C PRO A 14 36.08 -27.33 -37.21
N PRO A 15 35.95 -26.67 -36.05
CA PRO A 15 35.21 -25.42 -35.93
C PRO A 15 36.00 -24.24 -36.52
N ILE A 16 35.31 -23.45 -37.34
CA ILE A 16 35.80 -22.18 -37.90
C ILE A 16 35.89 -21.17 -36.76
N THR A 17 37.11 -20.83 -36.34
CA THR A 17 37.36 -19.78 -35.35
C THR A 17 37.39 -18.43 -36.07
N THR A 18 36.27 -17.72 -36.10
CA THR A 18 36.26 -16.29 -36.48
C THR A 18 36.60 -15.46 -35.26
N THR A 19 37.82 -14.91 -35.23
CA THR A 19 38.29 -13.98 -34.20
C THR A 19 37.55 -12.64 -34.33
N ILE A 20 36.43 -12.50 -33.62
CA ILE A 20 35.77 -11.22 -33.42
C ILE A 20 36.64 -10.41 -32.45
N ARG A 21 37.46 -9.53 -33.02
CA ARG A 21 38.24 -8.51 -32.31
C ARG A 21 37.27 -7.59 -31.57
N GLN A 22 37.01 -7.87 -30.29
CA GLN A 22 36.24 -6.97 -29.42
C GLN A 22 36.99 -5.65 -29.28
N LYS A 23 36.51 -4.61 -29.98
CA LYS A 23 36.85 -3.23 -29.62
C LYS A 23 36.24 -2.98 -28.25
N SER A 24 37.08 -2.84 -27.23
CA SER A 24 36.71 -2.32 -25.91
C SER A 24 36.34 -0.84 -26.04
N SER A 25 35.12 -0.57 -26.50
CA SER A 25 34.53 0.75 -26.27
C SER A 25 34.36 0.91 -24.76
N GLY A 26 35.05 1.89 -24.19
CA GLY A 26 34.97 2.25 -22.78
C GLY A 26 33.57 2.70 -22.41
N GLY A 27 32.66 1.74 -22.22
CA GLY A 27 31.33 1.98 -21.69
C GLY A 27 31.44 2.36 -20.23
N ARG A 28 31.16 3.62 -19.89
CA ARG A 28 30.87 4.04 -18.51
C ARG A 28 29.89 3.02 -17.92
N ARG A 29 30.27 2.34 -16.84
CA ARG A 29 29.33 1.57 -16.02
C ARG A 29 28.10 2.45 -15.80
N PRO A 30 26.87 1.95 -16.07
CA PRO A 30 25.67 2.71 -15.79
C PRO A 30 25.77 3.24 -14.35
N LYS A 31 25.68 4.56 -14.17
CA LYS A 31 25.73 5.16 -12.82
C LYS A 31 24.70 4.42 -11.97
N LYS A 32 25.15 3.79 -10.88
CA LYS A 32 24.31 3.05 -9.95
C LYS A 32 23.13 3.95 -9.58
N LYS A 33 21.91 3.60 -10.00
CA LYS A 33 20.72 4.37 -9.65
C LYS A 33 20.69 4.48 -8.13
N THR A 34 20.79 5.70 -7.61
CA THR A 34 20.88 5.93 -6.17
C THR A 34 19.48 5.78 -5.60
N TYR A 35 19.27 4.66 -4.90
CA TYR A 35 18.03 4.44 -4.15
C TYR A 35 18.14 5.17 -2.81
N HIS A 36 17.33 6.20 -2.63
CA HIS A 36 17.32 6.98 -1.40
C HIS A 36 16.42 6.34 -0.34
N ARG A 37 17.01 5.90 0.77
CA ARG A 37 16.25 5.32 1.89
C ARG A 37 15.55 6.39 2.72
N VAL A 38 14.42 6.03 3.29
CA VAL A 38 13.65 6.86 4.22
C VAL A 38 13.55 6.08 5.54
N PRO A 39 14.48 6.30 6.50
CA PRO A 39 14.57 5.51 7.73
C PRO A 39 13.28 5.49 8.55
N GLU A 40 12.50 6.57 8.51
CA GLU A 40 11.25 6.72 9.24
C GLU A 40 10.18 5.78 8.70
N LEU A 41 10.09 5.59 7.39
CA LEU A 41 9.16 4.64 6.77
C LEU A 41 9.65 3.19 6.87
N ASP A 42 10.97 2.97 6.87
CA ASP A 42 11.54 1.67 7.25
C ASP A 42 11.17 1.30 8.70
N ARG A 43 11.13 2.28 9.61
CA ARG A 43 10.74 2.11 11.02
C ARG A 43 9.25 1.76 11.16
N VAL A 44 8.36 2.23 10.29
CA VAL A 44 6.94 1.81 10.30
C VAL A 44 6.81 0.28 10.21
N MET A 45 7.64 -0.37 9.38
CA MET A 45 7.64 -1.82 9.22
C MET A 45 8.07 -2.58 10.48
N SER A 46 8.92 -1.99 11.33
CA SER A 46 9.28 -2.60 12.62
C SER A 46 8.27 -2.28 13.72
N LEU A 47 7.77 -1.05 13.78
CA LEU A 47 6.82 -0.60 14.80
C LEU A 47 5.50 -1.37 14.77
N ARG A 48 5.05 -1.83 13.61
CA ARG A 48 3.81 -2.61 13.48
C ARG A 48 3.86 -4.03 14.04
N LYS A 49 5.05 -4.65 14.14
CA LYS A 49 5.17 -6.10 14.42
C LYS A 49 4.50 -6.49 15.74
N LYS A 50 4.78 -5.72 16.80
CA LYS A 50 4.23 -5.97 18.13
C LYS A 50 2.72 -5.67 18.21
N PRO A 51 2.21 -4.50 17.78
CA PRO A 51 0.78 -4.24 17.66
C PRO A 51 0.02 -5.35 16.92
N SER A 52 0.55 -5.84 15.79
CA SER A 52 -0.09 -6.91 15.02
C SER A 52 -0.25 -8.20 15.84
N LEU A 53 0.76 -8.62 16.62
CA LEU A 53 0.65 -9.80 17.48
C LEU A 53 -0.37 -9.62 18.62
N ILE A 54 -0.44 -8.41 19.21
CA ILE A 54 -1.42 -8.08 20.26
C ILE A 54 -2.83 -8.18 19.73
N LEU A 55 -3.08 -7.58 18.57
CA LEU A 55 -4.40 -7.59 17.93
C LEU A 55 -4.79 -9.00 17.49
N GLU A 56 -3.84 -9.79 16.97
CA GLU A 56 -4.07 -11.18 16.60
C GLU A 56 -4.43 -12.05 17.80
N LEU A 57 -3.72 -11.93 18.92
CA LEU A 57 -4.06 -12.67 20.14
C LEU A 57 -5.44 -12.25 20.68
N LYS A 58 -5.75 -10.96 20.66
CA LYS A 58 -7.08 -10.45 21.03
C LYS A 58 -8.17 -11.11 20.17
N THR A 59 -8.02 -11.09 18.84
CA THR A 59 -8.97 -11.71 17.91
C THR A 59 -9.09 -13.22 18.16
N LEU A 60 -7.97 -13.91 18.42
CA LEU A 60 -7.97 -15.35 18.71
C LEU A 60 -8.72 -15.69 20.01
N ILE A 61 -8.58 -14.86 21.05
CA ILE A 61 -9.32 -15.03 22.31
C ILE A 61 -10.81 -14.80 22.07
N GLN A 62 -11.17 -13.73 21.35
CA GLN A 62 -12.57 -13.38 21.07
C GLN A 62 -13.27 -14.36 20.12
N SER A 63 -12.52 -15.05 19.26
CA SER A 63 -13.08 -16.07 18.37
C SER A 63 -13.38 -17.40 19.06
N GLN A 64 -12.93 -17.58 20.31
CA GLN A 64 -13.21 -18.82 21.05
C GLN A 64 -14.68 -18.89 21.50
N PRO A 65 -15.31 -20.06 21.45
CA PRO A 65 -16.63 -20.27 22.05
C PRO A 65 -16.60 -20.02 23.56
N LYS A 66 -17.70 -19.51 24.13
CA LYS A 66 -17.81 -19.25 25.59
C LYS A 66 -17.48 -20.46 26.47
N ASN A 67 -17.76 -21.67 25.98
CA ASN A 67 -17.54 -22.93 26.71
C ASN A 67 -16.18 -23.58 26.43
N ASN A 68 -15.36 -23.02 25.55
CA ASN A 68 -14.06 -23.57 25.18
C ASN A 68 -13.02 -22.45 25.05
N PRO A 69 -12.46 -21.96 26.18
CA PRO A 69 -11.52 -20.85 26.16
C PRO A 69 -10.18 -21.24 25.53
N LEU A 70 -9.35 -20.23 25.21
CA LEU A 70 -8.03 -20.44 24.63
C LEU A 70 -7.05 -21.00 25.68
N PHE A 71 -6.98 -22.32 25.83
CA PHE A 71 -6.01 -22.97 26.72
C PHE A 71 -4.57 -22.76 26.24
N LEU A 72 -3.64 -22.54 27.18
CA LEU A 72 -2.23 -22.35 26.86
C LEU A 72 -1.63 -23.55 26.11
N ARG A 73 -2.08 -24.76 26.45
CA ARG A 73 -1.64 -26.01 25.78
C ARG A 73 -2.07 -26.07 24.32
N ASP A 74 -3.18 -25.43 23.97
CA ASP A 74 -3.77 -25.46 22.62
C ASP A 74 -3.31 -24.27 21.77
N LEU A 75 -2.52 -23.35 22.33
CA LEU A 75 -1.97 -22.21 21.61
C LEU A 75 -1.19 -22.67 20.37
N GLU A 76 -0.38 -23.73 20.51
CA GLU A 76 0.38 -24.34 19.42
C GLU A 76 -0.50 -24.79 18.24
N LYS A 77 -1.69 -25.34 18.53
CA LYS A 77 -2.63 -25.80 17.50
C LYS A 77 -3.22 -24.62 16.72
N ASN A 78 -3.39 -23.47 17.37
CA ASN A 78 -4.01 -22.30 16.78
C ASN A 78 -3.02 -21.44 15.97
N ILE A 79 -1.78 -21.29 16.43
CA ILE A 79 -0.80 -20.35 15.83
C ILE A 79 0.47 -21.01 15.29
N GLY A 80 0.64 -22.32 15.51
CA GLY A 80 1.81 -23.09 15.09
C GLY A 80 2.98 -23.05 16.08
N PHE A 81 3.84 -24.08 16.00
CA PHE A 81 4.93 -24.32 16.96
C PHE A 81 5.91 -23.16 17.10
N VAL A 82 6.39 -22.60 15.98
CA VAL A 82 7.40 -21.52 16.02
C VAL A 82 6.84 -20.26 16.68
N ARG A 83 5.59 -19.90 16.36
CA ARG A 83 4.95 -18.67 16.83
C ARG A 83 4.46 -18.77 18.27
N LYS A 84 4.26 -20.00 18.79
CA LYS A 84 3.87 -20.26 20.18
C LYS A 84 4.68 -19.44 21.18
N TRP A 85 6.01 -19.44 21.02
CA TRP A 85 6.92 -18.77 21.95
C TRP A 85 6.82 -17.24 21.89
N ASP A 86 6.55 -16.67 20.72
CA ASP A 86 6.30 -15.23 20.58
C ASP A 86 5.05 -14.81 21.36
N PHE A 87 3.99 -15.61 21.28
CA PHE A 87 2.74 -15.33 21.99
C PHE A 87 2.84 -15.61 23.49
N MET A 88 3.57 -16.65 23.92
CA MET A 88 3.87 -16.87 25.34
C MET A 88 4.60 -15.66 25.94
N THR A 89 5.65 -15.20 25.24
CA THR A 89 6.40 -13.99 25.62
C THR A 89 5.52 -12.74 25.60
N LEU A 90 4.57 -12.65 24.66
CA LEU A 90 3.63 -11.53 24.55
C LEU A 90 2.66 -11.47 25.74
N ILE A 91 2.12 -12.61 26.14
CA ILE A 91 1.22 -12.75 27.29
C ILE A 91 1.94 -12.31 28.56
N GLU A 92 3.16 -12.81 28.78
CA GLU A 92 3.98 -12.48 29.94
C GLU A 92 4.34 -10.98 30.00
N LYS A 93 4.69 -10.38 28.85
CA LYS A 93 5.11 -8.96 28.79
C LYS A 93 3.96 -7.95 28.85
N HIS A 94 2.70 -8.38 28.69
CA HIS A 94 1.54 -7.50 28.64
C HIS A 94 0.43 -7.92 29.62
N PRO A 95 0.72 -7.99 30.94
CA PRO A 95 -0.26 -8.38 31.97
C PRO A 95 -1.42 -7.39 32.10
N THR A 96 -1.28 -6.17 31.57
CA THR A 96 -2.35 -5.17 31.50
C THR A 96 -3.42 -5.50 30.46
N ILE A 97 -3.08 -6.33 29.46
CA ILE A 97 -3.98 -6.75 28.39
C ILE A 97 -4.41 -8.20 28.57
N PHE A 98 -3.45 -9.08 28.81
CA PHE A 98 -3.67 -10.53 28.87
C PHE A 98 -3.47 -11.05 30.29
N ARG A 99 -4.34 -11.95 30.73
CA ARG A 99 -4.21 -12.70 31.98
C ARG A 99 -4.35 -14.19 31.73
N VAL A 100 -3.64 -15.00 32.51
CA VAL A 100 -3.79 -16.45 32.51
C VAL A 100 -4.56 -16.84 33.77
N THR A 101 -5.65 -17.58 33.61
CA THR A 101 -6.54 -17.99 34.70
C THR A 101 -6.98 -19.44 34.56
N GLY A 102 -7.51 -20.03 35.63
CA GLY A 102 -8.15 -21.34 35.63
C GLY A 102 -7.21 -22.54 35.74
N SER A 103 -7.81 -23.72 35.90
CA SER A 103 -7.15 -25.02 35.87
C SER A 103 -8.01 -25.98 35.02
N PRO A 104 -7.59 -26.35 33.79
CA PRO A 104 -6.31 -26.04 33.15
C PRO A 104 -6.17 -24.56 32.73
N PRO A 105 -4.93 -24.03 32.62
CA PRO A 105 -4.69 -22.60 32.41
C PRO A 105 -5.07 -22.14 30.99
N PHE A 106 -5.83 -21.05 30.91
CA PHE A 106 -6.26 -20.41 29.67
C PHE A 106 -6.03 -18.91 29.67
N VAL A 107 -5.89 -18.34 28.47
CA VAL A 107 -5.60 -16.92 28.23
C VAL A 107 -6.91 -16.15 28.06
N ASN A 108 -7.04 -15.04 28.78
CA ASN A 108 -8.15 -14.09 28.65
C ASN A 108 -7.64 -12.66 28.54
N LEU A 109 -8.53 -11.78 28.09
CA LEU A 109 -8.37 -10.35 28.28
C LEU A 109 -8.59 -9.97 29.77
N THR A 110 -7.93 -8.91 30.21
CA THR A 110 -8.28 -8.23 31.46
C THR A 110 -9.61 -7.49 31.31
N ASP A 111 -10.32 -7.22 32.40
CA ASP A 111 -11.63 -6.51 32.33
C ASP A 111 -11.49 -5.11 31.70
N LYS A 112 -10.32 -4.47 31.86
CA LYS A 112 -10.00 -3.21 31.16
C LYS A 112 -9.83 -3.42 29.66
N ALA A 113 -9.09 -4.45 29.25
CA ALA A 113 -8.88 -4.75 27.84
C ALA A 113 -10.16 -5.24 27.15
N GLU A 114 -11.00 -6.02 27.83
CA GLU A 114 -12.29 -6.46 27.33
C GLU A 114 -13.24 -5.30 27.08
N ARG A 115 -13.33 -4.33 28.01
CA ARG A 115 -14.12 -3.11 27.80
C ARG A 115 -13.70 -2.35 26.54
N VAL A 116 -12.40 -2.18 26.32
CA VAL A 116 -11.90 -1.52 25.10
C VAL A 116 -12.17 -2.40 23.88
N ALA A 117 -11.96 -3.71 23.96
CA ALA A 117 -12.18 -4.64 22.85
C ALA A 117 -13.64 -4.63 22.35
N ASN A 118 -14.61 -4.39 23.23
CA ASN A 118 -16.03 -4.29 22.86
C ASN A 118 -16.35 -3.07 21.99
N GLU A 119 -15.49 -2.03 21.99
CA GLU A 119 -15.64 -0.85 21.13
C GLU A 119 -15.32 -1.15 19.64
N GLU A 120 -14.75 -2.33 19.33
CA GLU A 120 -14.43 -2.70 17.95
C GLU A 120 -15.67 -2.73 17.05
N ALA A 121 -16.83 -3.12 17.60
CA ALA A 121 -18.08 -3.18 16.86
C ALA A 121 -18.50 -1.79 16.35
N GLU A 122 -18.35 -0.75 17.20
CA GLU A 122 -18.60 0.63 16.81
C GLU A 122 -17.61 1.10 15.73
N ALA A 123 -16.33 0.77 15.89
CA ALA A 123 -15.31 1.09 14.87
C ALA A 123 -15.64 0.44 13.52
N LYS A 124 -16.17 -0.80 13.51
CA LYS A 124 -16.61 -1.49 12.28
C LYS A 124 -17.82 -0.80 11.64
N VAL A 125 -18.80 -0.38 12.43
CA VAL A 125 -19.97 0.39 11.94
C VAL A 125 -19.53 1.69 11.28
N LEU A 126 -18.61 2.42 11.90
CA LEU A 126 -18.04 3.66 11.34
C LEU A 126 -17.18 3.40 10.08
N MET A 127 -16.58 2.21 9.99
CA MET A 127 -15.73 1.83 8.86
C MET A 127 -16.56 1.43 7.62
N GLU A 128 -17.76 0.87 7.79
CA GLU A 128 -18.59 0.36 6.70
C GLU A 128 -18.81 1.37 5.55
N PRO A 129 -19.29 2.61 5.76
CA PRO A 129 -19.48 3.56 4.67
C PRO A 129 -18.16 3.94 3.96
N ILE A 130 -17.04 3.93 4.69
CA ILE A 130 -15.71 4.16 4.12
C ILE A 130 -15.33 2.99 3.20
N LEU A 131 -15.58 1.75 3.63
CA LEU A 131 -15.28 0.55 2.83
C LEU A 131 -16.14 0.48 1.57
N VAL A 132 -17.43 0.82 1.65
CA VAL A 132 -18.32 0.90 0.48
C VAL A 132 -17.74 1.89 -0.53
N ASN A 133 -17.45 3.12 -0.11
CA ASN A 133 -16.91 4.13 -1.00
C ASN A 133 -15.52 3.76 -1.54
N ASN A 134 -14.65 3.19 -0.72
CA ASN A 134 -13.32 2.77 -1.16
C ASN A 134 -13.39 1.62 -2.17
N LEU A 135 -14.29 0.65 -2.00
CA LEU A 135 -14.50 -0.43 -2.96
C LEU A 135 -15.11 0.11 -4.26
N ARG A 136 -16.08 1.03 -4.20
CA ARG A 136 -16.61 1.72 -5.38
C ARG A 136 -15.49 2.43 -6.14
N LYS A 137 -14.72 3.29 -5.45
CA LYS A 137 -13.58 4.02 -6.05
C LYS A 137 -12.53 3.07 -6.62
N MET A 138 -12.22 1.96 -5.94
CA MET A 138 -11.28 0.96 -6.46
C MET A 138 -11.77 0.35 -7.77
N LEU A 139 -13.05 -0.01 -7.86
CA LEU A 139 -13.66 -0.52 -9.10
C LEU A 139 -13.66 0.56 -10.19
N MET A 140 -13.95 1.82 -9.85
CA MET A 140 -13.93 2.95 -10.79
C MET A 140 -12.53 3.23 -11.39
N LEU A 141 -11.45 2.84 -10.69
CA LEU A 141 -10.08 2.92 -11.22
C LEU A 141 -9.78 1.84 -12.26
N CYS A 142 -10.51 0.72 -12.20
CA CYS A 142 -10.32 -0.42 -13.07
C CYS A 142 -11.11 -0.26 -14.37
N VAL A 143 -10.55 -0.78 -15.46
CA VAL A 143 -11.21 -0.81 -16.75
C VAL A 143 -12.46 -1.70 -16.70
N ASP A 144 -13.50 -1.25 -17.38
CA ASP A 144 -14.84 -1.87 -17.36
C ASP A 144 -15.46 -1.92 -15.95
N CYS A 145 -14.96 -1.10 -15.01
CA CYS A 145 -15.40 -0.99 -13.62
C CYS A 145 -15.50 -2.33 -12.87
N ARG A 146 -14.53 -3.22 -13.13
CA ARG A 146 -14.51 -4.57 -12.58
C ARG A 146 -13.11 -5.02 -12.19
N ILE A 147 -13.02 -5.96 -11.28
CA ILE A 147 -11.75 -6.56 -10.85
C ILE A 147 -11.95 -8.03 -10.47
N PRO A 148 -10.96 -8.92 -10.66
CA PRO A 148 -11.05 -10.29 -10.17
C PRO A 148 -11.33 -10.33 -8.67
N LEU A 149 -12.25 -11.20 -8.24
CA LEU A 149 -12.58 -11.39 -6.83
C LEU A 149 -11.34 -11.78 -6.01
N GLU A 150 -10.48 -12.62 -6.58
CA GLU A 150 -9.18 -13.01 -6.01
C GLU A 150 -8.29 -11.80 -5.69
N THR A 151 -8.33 -10.74 -6.52
CA THR A 151 -7.55 -9.52 -6.27
C THR A 151 -8.13 -8.74 -5.10
N VAL A 152 -9.46 -8.66 -4.97
CA VAL A 152 -10.12 -8.02 -3.81
C VAL A 152 -9.80 -8.76 -2.52
N GLU A 153 -9.88 -10.09 -2.54
CA GLU A 153 -9.50 -10.95 -1.41
C GLU A 153 -8.03 -10.74 -1.03
N PHE A 154 -7.15 -10.65 -2.02
CA PHE A 154 -5.70 -10.47 -1.79
C PHE A 154 -5.34 -9.13 -1.16
N VAL A 155 -6.09 -8.06 -1.46
CA VAL A 155 -5.87 -6.73 -0.85
C VAL A 155 -6.80 -6.41 0.33
N GLY A 156 -7.77 -7.28 0.63
CA GLY A 156 -8.84 -7.01 1.59
C GLY A 156 -8.32 -6.53 2.94
N ASN A 157 -7.27 -7.17 3.45
CA ASN A 157 -6.65 -6.78 4.72
C ASN A 157 -6.03 -5.37 4.70
N GLU A 158 -5.46 -4.91 3.59
CA GLU A 158 -4.90 -3.55 3.49
C GLU A 158 -6.01 -2.50 3.33
N MET A 159 -7.15 -2.89 2.73
CA MET A 159 -8.36 -2.07 2.59
C MET A 159 -9.18 -1.99 3.89
N GLY A 160 -9.03 -2.98 4.78
CA GLY A 160 -9.84 -3.12 5.99
C GLY A 160 -11.15 -3.88 5.77
N LEU A 161 -11.24 -4.68 4.70
CA LEU A 161 -12.41 -5.51 4.41
C LEU A 161 -12.54 -6.63 5.46
N PRO A 162 -13.75 -6.91 5.96
CA PRO A 162 -14.03 -8.10 6.75
C PRO A 162 -13.71 -9.39 5.98
N CYS A 163 -13.42 -10.50 6.68
CA CYS A 163 -13.16 -11.79 6.03
C CYS A 163 -14.37 -12.32 5.24
N ASP A 164 -15.59 -11.94 5.66
CA ASP A 164 -16.89 -12.25 5.08
C ASP A 164 -17.45 -11.09 4.24
N PHE A 165 -16.59 -10.22 3.67
CA PHE A 165 -17.02 -9.05 2.92
C PHE A 165 -17.93 -9.37 1.72
N LYS A 166 -17.89 -10.60 1.19
CA LYS A 166 -18.76 -11.03 0.09
C LYS A 166 -20.22 -11.01 0.54
N GLU A 167 -20.48 -11.45 1.75
CA GLU A 167 -21.80 -11.48 2.35
C GLU A 167 -22.14 -10.15 3.04
N CYS A 168 -21.25 -9.65 3.90
CA CYS A 168 -21.55 -8.52 4.78
C CYS A 168 -21.40 -7.14 4.12
N LEU A 169 -20.69 -7.04 2.99
CA LEU A 169 -20.50 -5.80 2.23
C LEU A 169 -21.09 -5.93 0.82
N ILE A 170 -20.64 -6.87 0.01
CA ILE A 170 -21.14 -6.99 -1.38
C ILE A 170 -22.62 -7.37 -1.39
N GLY A 171 -23.01 -8.42 -0.63
CA GLY A 171 -24.41 -8.85 -0.52
C GLY A 171 -25.34 -7.81 0.11
N LYS A 172 -24.81 -6.95 0.99
CA LYS A 172 -25.58 -5.87 1.65
C LYS A 172 -25.83 -4.67 0.73
N TYR A 173 -24.99 -4.46 -0.29
CA TYR A 173 -25.07 -3.31 -1.20
C TYR A 173 -25.21 -3.74 -2.67
N PRO A 174 -26.29 -4.48 -3.04
CA PRO A 174 -26.48 -4.99 -4.40
C PRO A 174 -26.69 -3.89 -5.45
N GLN A 175 -27.11 -2.69 -5.03
CA GLN A 175 -27.21 -1.52 -5.90
C GLN A 175 -25.85 -1.00 -6.36
N PHE A 176 -24.77 -1.32 -5.62
CA PHE A 176 -23.42 -0.88 -5.97
C PHE A 176 -22.57 -2.02 -6.51
N PHE A 177 -22.75 -3.24 -6.01
CA PHE A 177 -21.85 -4.35 -6.29
C PHE A 177 -22.59 -5.59 -6.79
N SER A 178 -21.96 -6.30 -7.72
CA SER A 178 -22.32 -7.68 -8.04
C SER A 178 -21.09 -8.55 -8.26
N ILE A 179 -21.26 -9.86 -8.11
CA ILE A 179 -20.25 -10.85 -8.48
C ILE A 179 -20.75 -11.60 -9.71
N LYS A 180 -20.01 -11.51 -10.82
CA LYS A 180 -20.36 -12.18 -12.08
C LYS A 180 -19.16 -12.96 -12.62
N ARG A 181 -19.45 -14.11 -13.23
CA ARG A 181 -18.46 -14.98 -13.88
C ARG A 181 -18.07 -14.40 -15.24
N PHE A 182 -16.77 -14.23 -15.50
CA PHE A 182 -16.23 -13.81 -16.79
C PHE A 182 -14.97 -14.60 -17.11
N ASN A 183 -14.91 -15.23 -18.29
CA ASN A 183 -13.78 -16.06 -18.75
C ASN A 183 -13.32 -17.09 -17.69
N GLY A 184 -14.25 -17.75 -17.01
CA GLY A 184 -13.92 -18.76 -16.01
C GLY A 184 -13.26 -18.19 -14.74
N ARG A 185 -13.44 -16.91 -14.43
CA ARG A 185 -13.09 -16.29 -13.14
C ARG A 185 -14.22 -15.42 -12.61
N ASP A 186 -14.28 -15.26 -11.30
CA ASP A 186 -15.29 -14.41 -10.66
C ASP A 186 -14.75 -12.99 -10.58
N PHE A 187 -15.58 -12.03 -10.93
CA PHE A 187 -15.25 -10.61 -10.91
C PHE A 187 -16.27 -9.86 -10.07
N VAL A 188 -15.79 -8.89 -9.30
CA VAL A 188 -16.63 -7.89 -8.66
C VAL A 188 -16.86 -6.76 -9.66
N TYR A 189 -18.11 -6.38 -9.87
CA TYR A 189 -18.52 -5.29 -10.74
C TYR A 189 -19.08 -4.13 -9.93
N LEU A 190 -18.85 -2.92 -10.42
CA LEU A 190 -19.61 -1.73 -10.01
C LEU A 190 -20.86 -1.63 -10.87
N GLU A 191 -22.04 -1.67 -10.24
CA GLU A 191 -23.32 -1.55 -10.95
C GLU A 191 -23.75 -0.09 -11.13
N ASP A 192 -23.40 0.78 -10.18
CA ASP A 192 -23.79 2.20 -10.19
C ASP A 192 -22.57 3.13 -10.05
N TRP A 193 -22.28 3.82 -11.15
CA TRP A 193 -21.21 4.82 -11.22
C TRP A 193 -21.67 6.14 -10.62
N ASP A 194 -20.98 6.57 -9.57
CA ASP A 194 -21.22 7.86 -8.93
C ASP A 194 -20.09 8.84 -9.26
N SER A 195 -20.42 9.85 -10.06
CA SER A 195 -19.46 10.87 -10.49
C SER A 195 -18.96 11.75 -9.34
N THR A 196 -19.68 11.83 -8.21
CA THR A 196 -19.22 12.57 -7.03
C THR A 196 -18.04 11.89 -6.34
N LEU A 197 -17.89 10.57 -6.51
CA LEU A 197 -16.75 9.80 -6.01
C LEU A 197 -15.51 9.90 -6.91
N ALA A 198 -15.65 10.42 -8.13
CA ALA A 198 -14.57 10.54 -9.11
C ALA A 198 -13.60 11.71 -8.81
N VAL A 199 -13.31 11.91 -7.52
CA VAL A 199 -12.37 12.90 -6.99
C VAL A 199 -11.27 12.15 -6.25
N THR A 200 -10.03 12.36 -6.67
CA THR A 200 -8.86 11.71 -6.07
C THR A 200 -8.55 12.27 -4.68
N ALA A 201 -7.90 11.49 -3.82
CA ALA A 201 -7.38 11.95 -2.54
C ALA A 201 -6.46 13.18 -2.70
N ARG A 202 -5.71 13.23 -3.81
CA ARG A 202 -4.90 14.40 -4.20
C ARG A 202 -5.77 15.64 -4.42
N GLU A 203 -6.83 15.54 -5.23
CA GLU A 203 -7.73 16.65 -5.53
C GLU A 203 -8.48 17.11 -4.28
N ALA A 204 -8.98 16.18 -3.48
CA ALA A 204 -9.64 16.47 -2.20
C ALA A 204 -8.72 17.28 -1.27
N ARG A 205 -7.44 16.89 -1.14
CA ARG A 205 -6.46 17.66 -0.37
C ARG A 205 -6.23 19.05 -0.94
N LEU A 206 -6.07 19.19 -2.26
CA LEU A 206 -5.86 20.50 -2.87
C LEU A 206 -7.06 21.44 -2.67
N ALA A 207 -8.27 20.90 -2.65
CA ALA A 207 -9.47 21.66 -2.33
C ALA A 207 -9.44 22.15 -0.88
N GLN A 208 -9.06 21.29 0.07
CA GLN A 208 -8.87 21.67 1.49
C GLN A 208 -7.77 22.71 1.69
N GLU A 209 -6.70 22.66 0.89
CA GLU A 209 -5.59 23.63 0.90
C GLU A 209 -5.93 24.94 0.15
N GLY A 210 -7.11 25.06 -0.46
CA GLY A 210 -7.54 26.26 -1.19
C GLY A 210 -6.84 26.50 -2.54
N ILE A 211 -6.10 25.51 -3.06
CA ILE A 211 -5.24 25.66 -4.24
C ILE A 211 -6.04 25.61 -5.55
N VAL A 212 -7.24 25.03 -5.54
CA VAL A 212 -8.09 24.84 -6.74
C VAL A 212 -8.54 26.18 -7.35
N ASN A 213 -8.65 27.24 -6.53
CA ASN A 213 -9.11 28.57 -6.95
C ASN A 213 -7.97 29.55 -7.24
N ALA A 214 -6.70 29.11 -7.17
CA ALA A 214 -5.58 29.96 -7.53
C ALA A 214 -5.62 30.18 -9.05
N LYS A 215 -6.02 31.38 -9.49
CA LYS A 215 -5.88 31.79 -10.90
C LYS A 215 -4.44 31.49 -11.34
N PRO A 216 -4.22 30.90 -12.53
CA PRO A 216 -2.88 30.87 -13.08
C PRO A 216 -2.42 32.32 -13.16
N ASN A 217 -1.45 32.70 -12.33
CA ASN A 217 -0.89 34.04 -12.40
C ASN A 217 -0.29 34.18 -13.79
N ASP A 218 -0.93 35.00 -14.63
CA ASP A 218 -0.48 35.38 -15.97
C ASP A 218 0.82 36.22 -15.90
N ASP A 219 1.21 36.60 -14.68
CA ASP A 219 2.49 37.19 -14.38
C ASP A 219 3.60 36.15 -14.47
N LYS A 220 4.48 36.36 -15.45
CA LYS A 220 5.79 35.72 -15.69
C LYS A 220 6.78 35.81 -14.50
N LYS A 221 6.32 35.93 -13.25
CA LYS A 221 7.13 35.73 -12.05
C LYS A 221 7.26 34.23 -11.82
N LYS A 222 8.44 33.69 -12.14
CA LYS A 222 8.91 32.32 -11.86
C LYS A 222 8.22 31.74 -10.61
N VAL A 223 7.16 30.95 -10.79
CA VAL A 223 6.54 30.18 -9.70
C VAL A 223 7.59 29.16 -9.27
N LYS A 224 8.31 29.49 -8.20
CA LYS A 224 9.51 28.79 -7.77
C LYS A 224 9.10 27.64 -6.87
N ILE A 225 9.68 26.47 -7.11
CA ILE A 225 9.62 25.33 -6.18
C ILE A 225 9.90 25.86 -4.76
N SER A 226 9.00 25.55 -3.84
CA SER A 226 9.06 26.01 -2.45
C SER A 226 10.24 25.40 -1.71
N LYS A 227 10.56 25.92 -0.51
CA LYS A 227 11.72 25.46 0.28
C LYS A 227 11.67 23.98 0.64
N ASP A 228 10.46 23.44 0.78
CA ASP A 228 10.16 22.02 1.03
C ASP A 228 10.18 21.16 -0.25
N GLY A 229 10.48 21.74 -1.42
CA GLY A 229 10.61 21.02 -2.69
C GLY A 229 9.30 20.82 -3.45
N ASN A 230 8.22 21.47 -3.02
CA ASN A 230 6.90 21.35 -3.63
C ASN A 230 6.65 22.42 -4.71
N TYR A 231 5.74 22.12 -5.62
CA TYR A 231 5.25 23.07 -6.62
C TYR A 231 3.77 23.35 -6.33
N ALA A 232 3.42 24.63 -6.18
CA ALA A 232 2.04 25.04 -5.99
C ALA A 232 1.34 25.12 -7.35
N GLY A 233 0.42 24.19 -7.61
CA GLY A 233 -0.40 24.23 -8.80
C GLY A 233 -1.49 23.16 -8.83
N PRO A 234 -2.52 23.36 -9.68
CA PRO A 234 -3.73 22.53 -9.69
C PRO A 234 -3.48 21.09 -10.14
N TYR A 235 -2.33 20.82 -10.78
CA TYR A 235 -1.91 19.49 -11.28
C TYR A 235 -0.71 18.91 -10.53
N ALA A 236 -0.24 19.58 -9.48
CA ALA A 236 0.92 19.16 -8.72
C ALA A 236 0.63 17.98 -7.77
N PHE A 237 1.53 17.00 -7.71
CA PHE A 237 1.62 16.08 -6.58
C PHE A 237 2.40 16.73 -5.44
N LYS A 238 1.97 16.49 -4.20
CA LYS A 238 2.82 16.73 -3.03
C LYS A 238 3.96 15.74 -3.04
N VAL A 239 5.17 16.24 -2.84
CA VAL A 239 6.39 15.46 -2.79
C VAL A 239 7.12 15.71 -1.48
N ASN A 240 7.75 14.68 -0.97
CA ASN A 240 8.65 14.73 0.17
C ASN A 240 9.98 14.15 -0.30
N PHE A 241 10.99 14.97 -0.61
CA PHE A 241 12.28 14.42 -1.03
C PHE A 241 13.05 13.86 0.18
N PRO A 242 13.79 12.75 0.00
CA PRO A 242 14.56 12.14 1.09
C PRO A 242 15.71 13.05 1.55
N ALA A 243 16.04 12.98 2.83
CA ALA A 243 17.15 13.74 3.41
C ALA A 243 18.45 13.48 2.63
N GLY A 244 19.14 14.57 2.25
CA GLY A 244 20.37 14.51 1.46
C GLY A 244 20.16 14.39 -0.06
N PHE A 245 18.92 14.32 -0.56
CA PHE A 245 18.65 14.50 -1.99
C PHE A 245 18.96 15.94 -2.40
N ARG A 246 19.94 16.12 -3.28
CA ARG A 246 20.37 17.44 -3.79
C ARG A 246 20.07 17.52 -5.29
N PRO A 247 18.86 17.98 -5.68
CA PRO A 247 18.51 18.11 -7.09
C PRO A 247 19.37 19.20 -7.75
N ASN A 248 19.81 18.94 -8.99
CA ASN A 248 20.45 19.97 -9.81
C ASN A 248 19.39 20.82 -10.53
N VAL A 249 19.82 21.93 -11.15
CA VAL A 249 18.92 22.87 -11.85
C VAL A 249 18.10 22.14 -12.93
N ASN A 250 18.74 21.30 -13.74
CA ASN A 250 18.06 20.54 -14.81
C ASN A 250 16.96 19.62 -14.25
N PHE A 251 17.19 18.98 -13.11
CA PHE A 251 16.18 18.17 -12.45
C PHE A 251 15.00 19.03 -12.00
N LEU A 252 15.26 20.19 -11.38
CA LEU A 252 14.22 21.09 -10.90
C LEU A 252 13.36 21.62 -12.06
N GLU A 253 13.98 21.98 -13.19
CA GLU A 253 13.25 22.41 -14.38
C GLU A 253 12.37 21.30 -14.98
N GLN A 254 12.90 20.07 -15.07
CA GLN A 254 12.12 18.91 -15.53
C GLN A 254 10.99 18.57 -14.57
N PHE A 255 11.25 18.65 -13.26
CA PHE A 255 10.27 18.41 -12.22
C PHE A 255 9.15 19.44 -12.25
N GLU A 256 9.47 20.73 -12.39
CA GLU A 256 8.49 21.81 -12.52
C GLU A 256 7.61 21.61 -13.76
N ARG A 257 8.21 21.30 -14.93
CA ARG A 257 7.47 20.98 -16.15
C ARG A 257 6.52 19.79 -15.95
N TRP A 258 6.97 18.76 -15.25
CA TRP A 258 6.15 17.58 -14.94
C TRP A 258 5.02 17.89 -13.96
N GLN A 259 5.25 18.74 -12.95
CA GLN A 259 4.21 19.18 -12.01
C GLN A 259 3.15 20.06 -12.69
N LYS A 260 3.54 20.89 -13.66
CA LYS A 260 2.64 21.71 -14.49
C LYS A 260 1.85 20.94 -15.53
N LEU A 261 2.33 19.77 -15.95
CA LEU A 261 1.63 18.94 -16.93
C LEU A 261 0.19 18.68 -16.45
N GLU A 262 -0.79 18.70 -17.36
CA GLU A 262 -2.17 18.35 -17.03
C GLU A 262 -2.25 17.02 -16.27
N PHE A 263 -3.24 16.91 -15.39
CA PHE A 263 -3.50 15.73 -14.58
C PHE A 263 -4.75 15.03 -15.12
N PRO A 264 -4.63 14.04 -16.04
CA PRO A 264 -5.78 13.26 -16.44
C PRO A 264 -6.32 12.49 -15.26
N SER A 265 -7.63 12.59 -15.01
CA SER A 265 -8.26 11.90 -13.89
C SER A 265 -8.04 10.38 -13.97
N PRO A 266 -7.63 9.73 -12.86
CA PRO A 266 -7.54 8.26 -12.75
C PRO A 266 -8.83 7.53 -13.10
N TYR A 267 -9.98 8.18 -12.91
CA TYR A 267 -11.31 7.62 -13.16
C TYR A 267 -11.74 7.67 -14.63
N LEU A 268 -10.97 8.33 -15.49
CA LEU A 268 -11.19 8.24 -16.94
C LEU A 268 -10.70 6.90 -17.47
N ASN A 269 -11.42 6.34 -18.45
CA ASN A 269 -11.07 5.06 -19.07
C ASN A 269 -9.62 5.06 -19.62
N ALA A 270 -8.80 4.16 -19.10
CA ALA A 270 -7.38 4.04 -19.43
C ALA A 270 -7.11 3.79 -20.92
N ARG A 271 -8.03 3.14 -21.64
CA ARG A 271 -7.89 2.81 -23.07
C ARG A 271 -7.83 4.05 -24.00
N ARG A 272 -8.18 5.23 -23.48
CA ARG A 272 -8.21 6.50 -24.25
C ARG A 272 -6.85 7.18 -24.35
N PHE A 273 -5.84 6.68 -23.63
CA PHE A 273 -4.55 7.36 -23.48
C PHE A 273 -3.46 6.65 -24.28
N ASP A 274 -2.74 7.41 -25.10
CA ASP A 274 -1.58 6.91 -25.84
C ASP A 274 -0.39 6.73 -24.89
N ALA A 275 0.26 5.56 -24.93
CA ALA A 275 1.44 5.25 -24.12
C ALA A 275 2.63 6.19 -24.40
N SER A 276 2.67 6.85 -25.57
CA SER A 276 3.72 7.81 -25.91
C SER A 276 3.57 9.16 -25.18
N ASP A 277 2.34 9.53 -24.78
CA ASP A 277 2.04 10.81 -24.15
C ASP A 277 2.61 10.87 -22.70
N PRO A 278 3.43 11.88 -22.36
CA PRO A 278 3.82 12.14 -20.97
C PRO A 278 2.66 12.17 -19.96
N LYS A 279 1.46 12.62 -20.37
CA LYS A 279 0.26 12.67 -19.52
C LYS A 279 -0.19 11.28 -19.09
N THR A 280 -0.02 10.26 -19.95
CA THR A 280 -0.34 8.87 -19.65
C THR A 280 0.49 8.33 -18.49
N ARG A 281 1.79 8.66 -18.45
CA ARG A 281 2.65 8.31 -17.31
C ARG A 281 2.22 9.05 -16.04
N LYS A 282 1.84 10.33 -16.14
CA LYS A 282 1.32 11.09 -15.01
C LYS A 282 0.02 10.50 -14.46
N ARG A 283 -0.89 10.07 -15.35
CA ARG A 283 -2.11 9.35 -14.98
C ARG A 283 -1.82 8.01 -14.29
N ALA A 284 -0.87 7.21 -14.80
CA ALA A 284 -0.52 5.95 -14.16
C ALA A 284 -0.04 6.15 -12.69
N LEU A 285 0.74 7.20 -12.43
CA LEU A 285 1.13 7.57 -11.07
C LEU A 285 -0.04 8.05 -10.23
N ALA A 286 -0.99 8.75 -10.84
CA ALA A 286 -2.22 9.16 -10.18
C ALA A 286 -3.11 7.97 -9.79
N VAL A 287 -3.20 6.94 -10.64
CA VAL A 287 -3.90 5.68 -10.32
C VAL A 287 -3.24 4.97 -9.14
N ILE A 288 -1.91 4.85 -9.12
CA ILE A 288 -1.19 4.21 -8.01
C ILE A 288 -1.34 5.03 -6.71
N HIS A 289 -1.23 6.36 -6.81
CA HIS A 289 -1.44 7.27 -5.68
C HIS A 289 -2.84 7.07 -5.09
N GLU A 290 -3.85 7.08 -5.95
CA GLU A 290 -5.24 6.88 -5.54
C GLU A 290 -5.44 5.50 -4.93
N LEU A 291 -4.97 4.43 -5.57
CA LEU A 291 -5.11 3.06 -5.07
C LEU A 291 -4.51 2.89 -3.67
N LEU A 292 -3.30 3.41 -3.46
CA LEU A 292 -2.69 3.41 -2.12
C LEU A 292 -3.51 4.26 -1.15
N SER A 293 -4.07 5.39 -1.60
CA SER A 293 -4.91 6.25 -0.79
C SER A 293 -6.25 5.63 -0.35
N LEU A 294 -6.66 4.49 -0.93
CA LEU A 294 -7.84 3.74 -0.49
C LEU A 294 -7.53 2.76 0.65
N THR A 295 -6.24 2.42 0.88
CA THR A 295 -5.83 1.49 1.95
C THR A 295 -5.74 2.16 3.31
N MET A 296 -5.98 1.41 4.39
CA MET A 296 -5.96 1.93 5.75
C MET A 296 -4.63 2.59 6.12
N GLU A 297 -3.51 1.94 5.80
CA GLU A 297 -2.17 2.42 6.11
C GLU A 297 -1.48 3.10 4.91
N ARG A 298 -2.22 3.43 3.84
CA ARG A 298 -1.68 4.16 2.68
C ARG A 298 -0.45 3.47 2.06
N ARG A 299 -0.49 2.14 2.04
CA ARG A 299 0.60 1.25 1.58
C ARG A 299 0.05 -0.07 1.06
N MET A 300 0.80 -0.71 0.17
CA MET A 300 0.56 -2.08 -0.30
C MET A 300 1.88 -2.78 -0.57
N THR A 301 1.88 -4.11 -0.58
CA THR A 301 3.04 -4.86 -1.09
C THR A 301 3.17 -4.69 -2.61
N SER A 302 4.38 -4.88 -3.15
CA SER A 302 4.60 -4.81 -4.60
C SER A 302 3.76 -5.85 -5.36
N ALA A 303 3.58 -7.04 -4.79
CA ALA A 303 2.74 -8.08 -5.37
C ALA A 303 1.26 -7.70 -5.39
N GLN A 304 0.77 -7.02 -4.34
CA GLN A 304 -0.61 -6.52 -4.30
C GLN A 304 -0.85 -5.44 -5.35
N LEU A 305 0.10 -4.51 -5.55
CA LEU A 305 -0.02 -3.53 -6.64
C LEU A 305 0.02 -4.20 -8.03
N ASP A 306 0.88 -5.21 -8.20
CA ASP A 306 0.99 -5.96 -9.46
C ASP A 306 -0.29 -6.73 -9.80
N ALA A 307 -1.08 -7.13 -8.80
CA ALA A 307 -2.39 -7.76 -9.00
C ALA A 307 -3.44 -6.85 -9.67
N PHE A 308 -3.19 -5.53 -9.75
CA PHE A 308 -4.02 -4.57 -10.49
C PHE A 308 -3.45 -4.26 -11.89
N HIS A 309 -2.34 -4.87 -12.30
CA HIS A 309 -1.60 -4.43 -13.48
C HIS A 309 -2.47 -4.41 -14.74
N ALA A 310 -3.24 -5.48 -14.98
CA ALA A 310 -4.09 -5.58 -16.17
C ALA A 310 -5.32 -4.67 -16.07
N GLU A 311 -6.00 -4.67 -14.92
CA GLU A 311 -7.26 -3.99 -14.69
C GLU A 311 -7.10 -2.47 -14.62
N CYS A 312 -5.99 -1.98 -14.07
CA CYS A 312 -5.69 -0.55 -13.97
C CYS A 312 -4.75 -0.02 -15.07
N TYR A 313 -4.31 -0.87 -16.01
CA TYR A 313 -3.33 -0.53 -17.05
C TYR A 313 -2.04 0.08 -16.45
N LEU A 314 -1.51 -0.58 -15.43
CA LEU A 314 -0.28 -0.13 -14.77
C LEU A 314 0.95 -0.32 -15.69
N PRO A 315 2.04 0.43 -15.48
CA PRO A 315 3.24 0.29 -16.30
C PRO A 315 3.93 -1.08 -16.10
N SER A 316 4.37 -1.71 -17.19
CA SER A 316 5.10 -3.00 -17.16
C SER A 316 6.38 -2.96 -16.32
N GLN A 317 7.00 -1.79 -16.17
CA GLN A 317 8.13 -1.56 -15.26
C GLN A 317 7.69 -0.81 -14.00
N LEU A 318 6.65 -1.32 -13.32
CA LEU A 318 6.02 -0.69 -12.15
C LEU A 318 7.02 -0.28 -11.07
N LEU A 319 7.91 -1.19 -10.66
CA LEU A 319 8.92 -0.89 -9.63
C LEU A 319 9.89 0.22 -10.06
N LEU A 320 10.31 0.23 -11.32
CA LEU A 320 11.16 1.30 -11.83
C LEU A 320 10.41 2.64 -11.86
N CYS A 321 9.12 2.62 -12.18
CA CYS A 321 8.25 3.79 -12.12
C CYS A 321 8.24 4.36 -10.69
N LEU A 322 7.94 3.53 -9.69
CA LEU A 322 7.93 3.94 -8.28
C LEU A 322 9.28 4.53 -7.82
N ILE A 323 10.40 3.88 -8.19
CA ILE A 323 11.74 4.34 -7.83
C ILE A 323 12.08 5.69 -8.48
N LYS A 324 11.64 5.92 -9.73
CA LYS A 324 11.84 7.22 -10.41
C LYS A 324 11.03 8.34 -9.76
N HIS A 325 9.89 8.01 -9.13
CA HIS A 325 9.01 8.96 -8.45
C HIS A 325 9.14 8.87 -6.91
N HIS A 326 10.38 8.76 -6.42
CA HIS A 326 10.73 8.61 -4.99
C HIS A 326 10.37 9.81 -4.09
N GLY A 327 9.93 10.92 -4.68
CA GLY A 327 9.33 12.05 -3.96
C GLY A 327 7.90 11.76 -3.50
N ILE A 328 7.19 10.85 -4.19
CA ILE A 328 5.78 10.50 -3.93
C ILE A 328 5.70 9.12 -3.27
N PHE A 329 6.48 8.16 -3.75
CA PHE A 329 6.46 6.78 -3.29
C PHE A 329 7.75 6.40 -2.57
N TYR A 330 7.65 5.46 -1.64
CA TYR A 330 8.81 4.84 -1.01
C TYR A 330 8.70 3.32 -1.05
N LEU A 331 9.74 2.61 -1.49
CA LEU A 331 9.76 1.15 -1.63
C LEU A 331 10.69 0.50 -0.59
N THR A 332 10.16 -0.12 0.45
CA THR A 332 10.98 -0.78 1.47
C THR A 332 11.01 -2.30 1.29
N ASN A 333 12.18 -2.89 1.55
CA ASN A 333 12.37 -4.35 1.65
C ASN A 333 12.54 -4.79 3.12
N LYS A 334 12.15 -3.97 4.10
CA LYS A 334 12.24 -4.30 5.53
C LYS A 334 11.15 -5.28 6.01
N GLY A 335 10.13 -5.51 5.20
CA GLY A 335 9.11 -6.55 5.42
C GLY A 335 9.49 -7.87 4.76
N VAL A 336 8.64 -8.88 4.95
CA VAL A 336 8.74 -10.17 4.24
C VAL A 336 8.62 -9.96 2.72
N ARG A 337 7.77 -9.02 2.31
CA ARG A 337 7.57 -8.60 0.93
C ARG A 337 7.95 -7.13 0.78
N SER A 338 8.43 -6.76 -0.41
CA SER A 338 8.65 -5.35 -0.74
C SER A 338 7.34 -4.58 -0.61
N THR A 339 7.36 -3.44 0.08
CA THR A 339 6.18 -2.65 0.41
C THR A 339 6.33 -1.22 -0.10
N VAL A 340 5.30 -0.72 -0.77
CA VAL A 340 5.23 0.62 -1.33
C VAL A 340 4.38 1.48 -0.40
N PHE A 341 4.96 2.60 0.03
CA PHE A 341 4.31 3.61 0.84
C PHE A 341 3.99 4.84 0.00
N LEU A 342 2.86 5.46 0.29
CA LEU A 342 2.55 6.80 -0.14
C LEU A 342 3.15 7.82 0.84
N LYS A 343 4.11 8.64 0.41
CA LYS A 343 4.92 9.48 1.32
C LYS A 343 4.17 10.68 1.87
N ASP A 344 3.20 11.20 1.14
CA ASP A 344 2.43 12.37 1.55
C ASP A 344 1.34 12.03 2.59
N ALA A 345 1.16 10.74 2.90
CA ALA A 345 0.30 10.25 3.98
C ALA A 345 0.99 10.14 5.35
N TYR A 346 2.30 10.42 5.42
CA TYR A 346 3.10 10.20 6.63
C TYR A 346 3.87 11.45 7.05
N VAL A 347 3.98 11.64 8.36
CA VAL A 347 4.92 12.57 9.00
C VAL A 347 5.84 11.75 9.89
N GLY A 348 7.10 11.60 9.47
CA GLY A 348 8.03 10.65 10.08
C GLY A 348 7.49 9.22 9.98
N SER A 349 7.35 8.54 11.11
CA SER A 349 6.78 7.19 11.19
C SER A 349 5.28 7.17 11.49
N ASN A 350 4.62 8.33 11.55
CA ASN A 350 3.21 8.44 11.89
C ASN A 350 2.36 8.63 10.64
N LEU A 351 1.30 7.83 10.53
CA LEU A 351 0.25 8.03 9.53
C LEU A 351 -0.59 9.26 9.92
N ILE A 352 -0.82 10.16 8.96
CA ILE A 352 -1.54 11.44 9.18
C ILE A 352 -3.01 11.16 9.49
N ASP A 353 -3.71 10.47 8.58
CA ASP A 353 -5.14 10.20 8.68
C ASP A 353 -5.38 8.72 8.99
N LYS A 354 -5.90 8.44 10.19
CA LYS A 354 -6.23 7.07 10.63
C LYS A 354 -7.73 6.83 10.48
N CYS A 355 -8.10 5.73 9.82
CA CYS A 355 -9.49 5.28 9.77
C CYS A 355 -9.98 4.82 11.17
N PRO A 356 -11.30 4.73 11.40
CA PRO A 356 -11.85 4.31 12.70
C PRO A 356 -11.24 3.02 13.25
N LEU A 357 -10.99 2.04 12.38
CA LEU A 357 -10.39 0.76 12.78
C LEU A 357 -8.94 0.91 13.27
N LEU A 358 -8.13 1.75 12.62
CA LEU A 358 -6.76 2.02 13.08
C LEU A 358 -6.75 2.82 14.40
N GLN A 359 -7.68 3.76 14.58
CA GLN A 359 -7.82 4.50 15.84
C GLN A 359 -8.19 3.57 17.00
N PHE A 360 -9.12 2.64 16.77
CA PHE A 360 -9.45 1.58 17.72
C PHE A 360 -8.23 0.71 18.05
N ASN A 361 -7.49 0.26 17.02
CA ASN A 361 -6.30 -0.58 17.20
C ASN A 361 -5.25 0.13 18.07
N ASP A 362 -5.00 1.41 17.82
CA ASP A 362 -4.09 2.21 18.64
C ASP A 362 -4.57 2.32 20.09
N LYS A 363 -5.88 2.54 20.31
CA LYS A 363 -6.48 2.61 21.63
C LYS A 363 -6.32 1.29 22.39
N PHE A 364 -6.53 0.16 21.73
CA PHE A 364 -6.36 -1.16 22.33
C PHE A 364 -4.88 -1.43 22.68
N VAL A 365 -3.96 -1.15 21.75
CA VAL A 365 -2.51 -1.38 21.95
C VAL A 365 -1.93 -0.45 23.03
N ALA A 366 -2.47 0.75 23.20
CA ALA A 366 -2.06 1.69 24.25
C ALA A 366 -2.25 1.12 25.67
N LEU A 367 -3.07 0.09 25.85
CA LEU A 367 -3.22 -0.61 27.14
C LEU A 367 -1.93 -1.30 27.62
N CYS A 368 -0.93 -1.50 26.75
CA CYS A 368 0.38 -2.03 27.13
C CYS A 368 1.18 -1.16 28.12
N GLY A 369 0.71 0.03 28.47
CA GLY A 369 1.27 0.86 29.56
C GLY A 369 2.61 1.53 29.26
N ARG A 370 3.24 1.25 28.11
CA ARG A 370 4.32 2.10 27.61
C ARG A 370 3.69 3.30 26.92
N GLY A 371 3.85 4.47 27.52
CA GLY A 371 3.54 5.74 26.88
C GLY A 371 4.04 5.72 25.44
N ASN A 372 3.14 6.02 24.52
CA ASN A 372 3.45 6.34 23.14
C ASN A 372 4.50 7.47 23.12
N VAL A 373 5.79 7.13 23.01
CA VAL A 373 6.83 8.15 22.88
C VAL A 373 6.70 8.91 21.56
N ASP A 374 5.97 8.39 20.56
CA ASP A 374 5.88 9.07 19.24
C ASP A 374 4.48 9.19 18.62
N LEU A 375 3.40 8.78 19.29
CA LEU A 375 2.04 8.72 18.68
C LEU A 375 1.04 9.75 19.25
N CYS A 376 1.43 10.61 20.19
CA CYS A 376 0.48 11.50 20.90
C CYS A 376 0.84 13.00 20.93
N ASN A 377 1.65 13.50 19.99
CA ASN A 377 1.98 14.94 19.94
C ASN A 377 1.06 15.77 19.01
N SER A 378 -0.18 15.34 18.79
CA SER A 378 -1.15 16.09 17.96
C SER A 378 -2.26 16.79 18.74
N LYS A 379 -2.32 16.64 20.07
CA LYS A 379 -3.35 17.32 20.89
C LYS A 379 -2.91 18.66 21.51
N SER A 380 -1.67 19.10 21.35
CA SER A 380 -1.20 20.38 21.94
C SER A 380 -0.96 21.52 20.94
N SER A 381 -1.16 21.33 19.63
CA SER A 381 -0.80 22.35 18.62
C SER A 381 -1.98 23.06 17.96
N LEU A 382 -3.23 22.78 18.35
CA LEU A 382 -4.44 23.40 17.78
C LEU A 382 -5.09 24.46 18.70
N GLN A 383 -4.41 24.90 19.77
CA GLN A 383 -4.87 25.98 20.64
C GLN A 383 -3.97 27.23 20.65
N ALA A 384 -3.04 27.34 19.69
CA ALA A 384 -2.15 28.49 19.56
C ALA A 384 -2.17 29.08 18.14
N VAL A 385 -3.37 29.30 17.59
CA VAL A 385 -3.63 30.35 16.58
C VAL A 385 -5.10 30.80 16.75
N LEU A 386 -5.31 31.70 17.70
CA LEU A 386 -6.26 32.82 17.57
C LEU A 386 -5.45 34.09 17.80
#